data_AF-A0A656XV51-F1
#
_entry.id   AF-A0A656XV51-F1
#
_cell.length_a   1.000
_cell.length_b   1.000
_cell.length_c   1.000
_cell.angle_alpha   90.00
_cell.angle_beta   90.00
_cell.angle_gamma   90.00
#
_symmetry.space_group_name_H-M   'P 1'
#
loop_
_entity.id
_entity.type
_entity.pdbx_description
1 polymer ?
#
loop_
_entity_poly.entity_id
_entity_poly.type
_entity_poly.pdbx_seq_one_letter_code
_entity_poly.pdbx_strand_id
1 'polypeptide(L)'
;MPKVTEEYRVARRDEIAEAALRAFRRKGFQATSMAEIIAESGLSAGAIYGHYASKDAIIVDVASRVVGNRILDVERLAERDPLPAPPTIPRVLVRGMLDAIGNPAIMLQLWGEGVTDPAVRTLAFDVIVRLRDALARYTSLWHQRTHGTPPDDADALAAEQVPLLIAAVQGFVVQSAMVPDFDAEAYLTSVEKYLPR
;
A
#
# COMPACT_ATOMS: atom_id res chain seq x y z
N MET A 1 2.27 -17.56 -35.05
CA MET A 1 1.59 -16.79 -33.99
C MET A 1 2.50 -15.61 -33.63
N PRO A 2 1.99 -14.37 -33.49
CA PRO A 2 2.83 -13.28 -33.01
C PRO A 2 3.28 -13.63 -31.57
N LYS A 3 4.58 -13.47 -31.28
CA LYS A 3 5.07 -13.57 -29.90
C LYS A 3 4.38 -12.49 -29.08
N VAL A 4 3.59 -12.90 -28.09
CA VAL A 4 3.10 -11.99 -27.06
C VAL A 4 4.32 -11.31 -26.45
N THR A 5 4.41 -9.98 -26.58
CA THR A 5 5.51 -9.22 -26.00
C THR A 5 5.34 -9.17 -24.48
N GLU A 6 6.44 -8.98 -23.74
CA GLU A 6 6.36 -8.82 -22.29
C GLU A 6 5.50 -7.61 -21.91
N GLU A 7 5.58 -6.54 -22.71
CA GLU A 7 4.74 -5.34 -22.59
C GLU A 7 3.24 -5.67 -22.67
N TYR A 8 2.83 -6.51 -23.63
CA TYR A 8 1.44 -6.95 -23.72
C TYR A 8 1.03 -7.77 -22.49
N ARG A 9 1.92 -8.63 -21.99
CA ARG A 9 1.66 -9.46 -20.81
C ARG A 9 1.48 -8.60 -19.56
N VAL A 10 2.33 -7.58 -19.38
CA VAL A 10 2.25 -6.63 -18.26
C VAL A 10 0.95 -5.82 -18.36
N ALA A 11 0.67 -5.20 -19.50
CA ALA A 11 -0.55 -4.42 -19.70
C ALA A 11 -1.82 -5.26 -19.42
N ARG A 12 -1.83 -6.54 -19.83
CA ARG A 12 -2.97 -7.43 -19.54
C ARG A 12 -3.11 -7.73 -18.05
N ARG A 13 -2.01 -7.94 -17.33
CA ARG A 13 -2.04 -8.11 -15.86
C ARG A 13 -2.55 -6.85 -15.18
N ASP A 14 -2.18 -5.67 -15.68
CA ASP A 14 -2.67 -4.40 -15.15
C ASP A 14 -4.19 -4.29 -15.27
N GLU A 15 -4.75 -4.55 -16.46
CA GLU A 15 -6.20 -4.55 -16.69
C GLU A 15 -6.94 -5.54 -15.76
N ILE A 16 -6.39 -6.76 -15.60
CA ILE A 16 -6.98 -7.78 -14.71
C ILE A 16 -6.93 -7.33 -13.25
N ALA A 17 -5.80 -6.78 -12.80
CA ALA A 17 -5.63 -6.29 -11.44
C ALA A 17 -6.58 -5.12 -11.13
N GLU A 18 -6.76 -4.19 -12.06
CA GLU A 18 -7.72 -3.09 -11.91
C GLU A 18 -9.16 -3.59 -11.83
N ALA A 19 -9.55 -4.53 -12.68
CA ALA A 19 -10.87 -5.16 -12.61
C ALA A 19 -11.08 -5.88 -11.28
N ALA A 20 -10.10 -6.68 -10.85
CA ALA A 20 -10.15 -7.36 -9.57
C ALA A 20 -10.28 -6.37 -8.41
N LEU A 21 -9.50 -5.28 -8.41
CA LEU A 21 -9.60 -4.22 -7.40
C LEU A 21 -11.01 -3.61 -7.36
N ARG A 22 -11.63 -3.30 -8.50
CA ARG A 22 -13.02 -2.82 -8.55
C ARG A 22 -14.01 -3.81 -7.94
N ALA A 23 -13.84 -5.10 -8.23
CA ALA A 23 -14.66 -6.16 -7.63
C ALA A 23 -14.46 -6.24 -6.11
N PHE A 24 -13.20 -6.21 -5.66
CA PHE A 24 -12.82 -6.28 -4.24
C PHE A 24 -13.34 -5.09 -3.44
N ARG A 25 -13.38 -3.89 -4.01
CA ARG A 25 -13.93 -2.69 -3.34
C ARG A 25 -15.41 -2.86 -2.93
N ARG A 26 -16.18 -3.69 -3.63
CA ARG A 26 -17.63 -3.83 -3.37
C ARG A 26 -17.94 -4.76 -2.20
N LYS A 27 -17.15 -5.81 -2.00
CA LYS A 27 -17.47 -6.85 -1.00
C LYS A 27 -16.26 -7.53 -0.35
N GLY A 28 -15.06 -7.02 -0.57
CA GLY A 28 -13.80 -7.58 -0.05
C GLY A 28 -13.24 -8.74 -0.86
N PHE A 29 -12.07 -9.22 -0.47
CA PHE A 29 -11.33 -10.28 -1.16
C PHE A 29 -12.01 -11.64 -1.04
N GLN A 30 -12.47 -11.96 0.17
CA GLN A 30 -13.03 -13.28 0.45
C GLN A 30 -14.37 -13.51 -0.26
N ALA A 31 -15.27 -12.52 -0.21
CA ALA A 31 -16.58 -12.64 -0.84
C ALA A 31 -16.55 -12.54 -2.37
N THR A 32 -15.46 -12.10 -2.99
CA THR A 32 -15.31 -11.99 -4.44
C THR A 32 -14.91 -13.32 -5.07
N SER A 33 -15.64 -13.73 -6.12
CA SER A 33 -15.39 -14.95 -6.88
C SER A 33 -14.59 -14.70 -8.16
N MET A 34 -13.96 -15.74 -8.71
CA MET A 34 -13.31 -15.66 -10.02
C MET A 34 -14.30 -15.28 -11.13
N ALA A 35 -15.53 -15.76 -11.08
CA ALA A 35 -16.56 -15.44 -12.06
C ALA A 35 -16.86 -13.93 -12.12
N GLU A 36 -16.84 -13.26 -10.98
CA GLU A 36 -17.06 -11.82 -10.91
C GLU A 36 -15.86 -11.02 -11.39
N ILE A 37 -14.63 -11.48 -11.12
CA ILE A 37 -13.42 -10.84 -11.67
C ILE A 37 -13.42 -10.97 -13.19
N ILE A 38 -13.79 -12.15 -13.72
CA ILE A 38 -13.96 -12.40 -15.15
C ILE A 38 -14.99 -11.43 -15.74
N ALA A 39 -16.18 -11.36 -15.14
CA ALA A 39 -17.24 -10.45 -15.60
C ALA A 39 -16.81 -8.97 -15.53
N GLU A 40 -16.15 -8.55 -14.46
CA GLU A 40 -15.66 -7.18 -14.25
C GLU A 40 -14.52 -6.79 -15.22
N SER A 41 -13.73 -7.76 -15.66
CA SER A 41 -12.63 -7.55 -16.61
C SER A 41 -13.08 -7.48 -18.07
N GLY A 42 -14.23 -8.08 -18.40
CA GLY A 42 -14.65 -8.29 -19.79
C GLY A 42 -13.78 -9.29 -20.58
N LEU A 43 -12.82 -9.95 -19.93
CA LEU A 43 -11.93 -10.94 -20.54
C LEU A 43 -12.52 -12.35 -20.44
N SER A 44 -12.03 -13.26 -21.29
CA SER A 44 -12.38 -14.67 -21.16
C SER A 44 -11.73 -15.29 -19.93
N ALA A 45 -12.37 -16.33 -19.37
CA ALA A 45 -11.79 -17.10 -18.28
C ALA A 45 -10.38 -17.62 -18.63
N GLY A 46 -10.21 -18.15 -19.85
CA GLY A 46 -8.91 -18.64 -20.34
C GLY A 46 -7.83 -17.56 -20.39
N ALA A 47 -8.19 -16.31 -20.70
CA ALA A 47 -7.25 -15.19 -20.66
C ALA A 47 -6.77 -14.94 -19.23
N ILE A 48 -7.69 -14.85 -18.25
CA ILE A 48 -7.31 -14.61 -16.85
C ILE A 48 -6.49 -15.76 -16.27
N TYR A 49 -6.92 -17.01 -16.48
CA TYR A 49 -6.18 -18.18 -16.00
C TYR A 49 -4.82 -18.36 -16.70
N GLY A 50 -4.63 -17.78 -17.89
CA GLY A 50 -3.32 -17.69 -18.53
C GLY A 50 -2.33 -16.76 -17.84
N HIS A 51 -2.82 -15.77 -17.07
CA HIS A 51 -2.00 -14.82 -16.32
C HIS A 51 -1.90 -15.13 -14.82
N TYR A 52 -2.94 -15.71 -14.22
CA TYR A 52 -3.00 -16.02 -12.79
C TYR A 52 -3.48 -17.44 -12.53
N ALA A 53 -2.75 -18.15 -11.67
CA ALA A 53 -3.10 -19.53 -11.30
C ALA A 53 -4.31 -19.61 -10.36
N SER A 54 -4.58 -18.57 -9.57
CA SER A 54 -5.64 -18.55 -8.56
C SER A 54 -6.14 -17.13 -8.27
N LYS A 55 -7.26 -17.04 -7.55
CA LYS A 55 -7.76 -15.76 -7.00
C LYS A 55 -6.72 -15.13 -6.06
N ASP A 56 -6.03 -15.94 -5.27
CA ASP A 56 -5.04 -15.45 -4.30
C ASP A 56 -3.85 -14.81 -5.00
N ALA A 57 -3.41 -15.38 -6.13
CA ALA A 57 -2.38 -14.75 -6.97
C ALA A 57 -2.81 -13.36 -7.48
N ILE A 58 -4.11 -13.15 -7.76
CA ILE A 58 -4.66 -11.85 -8.14
C ILE A 58 -4.70 -10.91 -6.93
N ILE A 59 -5.15 -11.40 -5.77
CA ILE A 59 -5.21 -10.61 -4.52
C ILE A 59 -3.82 -10.06 -4.18
N VAL A 60 -2.79 -10.90 -4.25
CA VAL A 60 -1.42 -10.48 -3.92
C VAL A 60 -0.87 -9.46 -4.92
N ASP A 61 -1.14 -9.63 -6.21
CA ASP A 61 -0.72 -8.66 -7.23
C ASP A 61 -1.41 -7.30 -7.02
N VAL A 62 -2.73 -7.31 -6.80
CA VAL A 62 -3.49 -6.09 -6.47
C VAL A 62 -2.94 -5.41 -5.22
N ALA A 63 -2.71 -6.16 -4.14
CA ALA A 63 -2.14 -5.63 -2.91
C ALA A 63 -0.75 -5.02 -3.12
N SER A 64 0.11 -5.71 -3.87
CA SER A 64 1.46 -5.25 -4.20
C SER A 64 1.43 -3.93 -4.98
N ARG A 65 0.48 -3.77 -5.89
CA ARG A 65 0.26 -2.51 -6.64
C ARG A 65 -0.26 -1.39 -5.75
N VAL A 66 -1.24 -1.68 -4.89
CA VAL A 66 -1.81 -0.69 -3.97
C VAL A 66 -0.73 -0.10 -3.07
N VAL A 67 0.14 -0.93 -2.49
CA VAL A 67 1.23 -0.46 -1.63
C VAL A 67 2.40 0.09 -2.46
N GLY A 68 2.70 -0.47 -3.63
CA GLY A 68 3.71 0.08 -4.56
C GLY A 68 3.41 1.53 -4.95
N ASN A 69 2.15 1.86 -5.23
CA ASN A 69 1.73 3.23 -5.51
C ASN A 69 1.94 4.18 -4.32
N ARG A 70 1.98 3.67 -3.08
CA ARG A 70 2.28 4.49 -1.89
C ARG A 70 3.75 4.87 -1.82
N ILE A 71 4.65 4.05 -2.34
CA ILE A 71 6.07 4.41 -2.47
C ILE A 71 6.21 5.62 -3.39
N LEU A 72 5.52 5.62 -4.53
CA LEU A 72 5.49 6.75 -5.45
C LEU A 72 4.90 8.02 -4.82
N ASP A 73 3.93 7.89 -3.93
CA ASP A 73 3.39 9.05 -3.18
C ASP A 73 4.44 9.68 -2.26
N VAL A 74 5.23 8.85 -1.57
CA VAL A 74 6.34 9.31 -0.70
C VAL A 74 7.44 9.95 -1.53
N GLU A 75 7.81 9.36 -2.66
CA GLU A 75 8.83 9.90 -3.57
C GLU A 75 8.42 11.26 -4.14
N ARG A 76 7.17 11.39 -4.60
CA ARG A 76 6.61 12.69 -5.04
C ARG A 76 6.57 13.73 -3.93
N LEU A 77 6.41 13.30 -2.67
CA LEU A 77 6.43 14.23 -1.54
C LEU A 77 7.86 14.74 -1.27
N ALA A 78 8.88 13.90 -1.51
CA ALA A 78 10.30 14.24 -1.35
C ALA A 78 10.78 15.37 -2.29
N GLU A 79 10.06 15.57 -3.40
CA GLU A 79 10.31 16.62 -4.39
C GLU A 79 9.77 18.00 -3.99
N ARG A 80 8.95 18.09 -2.93
CA ARG A 80 8.37 19.36 -2.48
C ARG A 80 9.36 20.24 -1.74
N ASP A 81 9.16 21.56 -1.86
CA ASP A 81 9.85 22.59 -1.10
C ASP A 81 8.84 23.62 -0.55
N PRO A 82 8.68 23.77 0.78
CA PRO A 82 9.36 23.01 1.82
C PRO A 82 8.95 21.53 1.86
N LEU A 83 9.89 20.67 2.23
CA LEU A 83 9.65 19.24 2.43
C LEU A 83 8.75 19.03 3.66
N PRO A 84 7.58 18.38 3.53
CA PRO A 84 6.68 18.19 4.67
C PRO A 84 7.28 17.34 5.80
N ALA A 85 6.87 17.62 7.04
CA ALA A 85 7.38 16.86 8.19
C ALA A 85 6.93 15.39 8.15
N PRO A 86 7.78 14.44 8.60
CA PRO A 86 7.46 13.00 8.62
C PRO A 86 6.11 12.64 9.26
N PRO A 87 5.64 13.31 10.34
CA PRO A 87 4.32 13.06 10.90
C PRO A 87 3.13 13.27 9.95
N THR A 88 3.31 13.95 8.81
CA THR A 88 2.27 14.14 7.78
C THR A 88 2.12 12.94 6.84
N ILE A 89 3.14 12.07 6.78
CA ILE A 89 3.18 10.90 5.89
C ILE A 89 2.01 9.93 6.13
N PRO A 90 1.65 9.54 7.37
CA PRO A 90 0.54 8.63 7.60
C PRO A 90 -0.77 9.08 6.95
N ARG A 91 -1.07 10.39 6.94
CA ARG A 91 -2.24 10.94 6.25
C ARG A 91 -2.17 10.72 4.74
N VAL A 92 -1.01 10.96 4.12
CA VAL A 92 -0.81 10.74 2.68
C VAL A 92 -1.02 9.26 2.34
N LEU A 93 -0.41 8.36 3.12
CA LEU A 93 -0.51 6.92 2.92
C LEU A 93 -1.94 6.41 3.10
N VAL A 94 -2.62 6.85 4.16
CA VAL A 94 -4.00 6.49 4.47
C VAL A 94 -4.95 6.97 3.38
N ARG A 95 -4.83 8.24 2.96
CA ARG A 95 -5.69 8.79 1.91
C ARG A 95 -5.51 8.05 0.59
N GLY A 96 -4.27 7.85 0.16
CA GLY A 96 -4.00 7.10 -1.06
C GLY A 96 -4.54 5.67 -0.98
N MET A 97 -4.40 5.01 0.18
CA MET A 97 -4.97 3.68 0.42
C MET A 97 -6.49 3.71 0.30
N LEU A 98 -7.18 4.63 0.98
CA LEU A 98 -8.64 4.78 0.90
C LEU A 98 -9.11 5.04 -0.54
N ASP A 99 -8.42 5.89 -1.29
CA ASP A 99 -8.75 6.17 -2.69
C ASP A 99 -8.65 4.89 -3.56
N ALA A 100 -7.67 4.02 -3.26
CA ALA A 100 -7.43 2.79 -3.99
C ALA A 100 -8.41 1.67 -3.62
N ILE A 101 -8.56 1.36 -2.33
CA ILE A 101 -9.29 0.17 -1.84
C ILE A 101 -10.63 0.48 -1.17
N GLY A 102 -10.92 1.74 -0.84
CA GLY A 102 -12.19 2.19 -0.24
C GLY A 102 -12.41 1.78 1.22
N ASN A 103 -12.04 0.56 1.60
CA ASN A 103 -12.25 0.01 2.93
C ASN A 103 -10.92 -0.49 3.53
N PRO A 104 -10.40 0.12 4.61
CA PRO A 104 -9.16 -0.31 5.28
C PRO A 104 -9.17 -1.76 5.77
N ALA A 105 -10.34 -2.33 6.10
CA ALA A 105 -10.44 -3.72 6.57
C ALA A 105 -9.93 -4.75 5.56
N ILE A 106 -9.86 -4.38 4.27
CA ILE A 106 -9.24 -5.19 3.22
C ILE A 106 -7.75 -5.45 3.52
N MET A 107 -7.03 -4.47 4.08
CA MET A 107 -5.63 -4.66 4.48
C MET A 107 -5.48 -5.65 5.63
N LEU A 108 -6.43 -5.69 6.57
CA LEU A 108 -6.42 -6.67 7.65
C LEU A 108 -6.58 -8.10 7.13
N GLN A 109 -7.46 -8.30 6.15
CA GLN A 109 -7.64 -9.61 5.52
C GLN A 109 -6.34 -10.06 4.83
N LEU A 110 -5.66 -9.15 4.14
CA LEU A 110 -4.37 -9.45 3.49
C LEU A 110 -3.30 -9.82 4.51
N TRP A 111 -3.18 -9.07 5.62
CA TRP A 111 -2.20 -9.40 6.67
C TRP A 111 -2.50 -10.74 7.33
N GLY A 112 -3.78 -11.04 7.59
CA GLY A 112 -4.21 -12.36 8.07
C GLY A 112 -3.75 -13.49 7.14
N GLU A 113 -3.95 -13.31 5.84
CA GLU A 113 -3.52 -14.29 4.83
C GLU A 113 -1.99 -14.41 4.73
N GLY A 114 -1.25 -13.30 4.87
CA GLY A 114 0.22 -13.34 4.91
C GLY A 114 0.79 -14.08 6.13
N VAL A 115 0.02 -14.20 7.22
CA VAL A 115 0.41 -15.03 8.35
C VAL A 115 0.23 -16.51 8.05
N THR A 116 -0.72 -16.90 7.18
CA THR A 116 -1.05 -18.30 6.89
C THR A 116 -0.37 -18.85 5.64
N ASP A 117 -0.18 -18.04 4.59
CA ASP A 117 0.39 -18.46 3.31
C ASP A 117 1.81 -17.87 3.09
N PRO A 118 2.87 -18.69 3.03
CA PRO A 118 4.25 -18.24 2.77
C PRO A 118 4.44 -17.46 1.45
N ALA A 119 3.67 -17.76 0.40
CA ALA A 119 3.77 -17.08 -0.88
C ALA A 119 3.23 -15.65 -0.79
N VAL A 120 2.05 -15.49 -0.17
CA VAL A 120 1.46 -14.19 0.17
C VAL A 120 2.41 -13.41 1.08
N ARG A 121 2.99 -14.09 2.07
CA ARG A 121 3.94 -13.51 3.01
C ARG A 121 5.17 -12.94 2.31
N THR A 122 5.77 -13.69 1.40
CA THR A 122 6.99 -13.29 0.68
C THR A 122 6.74 -12.02 -0.13
N LEU A 123 5.64 -12.01 -0.89
CA LEU A 123 5.26 -10.88 -1.71
C LEU A 123 4.90 -9.64 -0.87
N ALA A 124 4.21 -9.83 0.27
CA ALA A 124 3.94 -8.75 1.21
C ALA A 124 5.22 -8.20 1.85
N PHE A 125 6.19 -9.05 2.20
CA PHE A 125 7.46 -8.64 2.79
C PHE A 125 8.26 -7.73 1.86
N ASP A 126 8.45 -8.11 0.60
CA ASP A 126 9.24 -7.33 -0.36
C ASP A 126 8.68 -5.91 -0.55
N VAL A 127 7.36 -5.80 -0.52
CA VAL A 127 6.65 -4.53 -0.67
C VAL A 127 6.78 -3.67 0.59
N ILE A 128 6.64 -4.28 1.78
CA ILE A 128 6.80 -3.59 3.06
C ILE A 128 8.23 -3.09 3.27
N VAL A 129 9.24 -3.90 2.90
CA VAL A 129 10.65 -3.51 2.98
C VAL A 129 10.91 -2.29 2.10
N ARG A 130 10.46 -2.32 0.83
CA ARG A 130 10.61 -1.17 -0.08
C ARG A 130 9.91 0.10 0.43
N LEU A 131 8.72 -0.04 1.03
CA LEU A 131 8.03 1.10 1.64
C LEU A 131 8.82 1.65 2.83
N ARG A 132 9.33 0.79 3.72
CA ARG A 132 10.18 1.20 4.85
C ARG A 132 11.41 1.95 4.37
N ASP A 133 12.08 1.47 3.32
CA ASP A 133 13.26 2.13 2.78
C ASP A 133 12.93 3.50 2.18
N ALA A 134 11.79 3.63 1.48
CA ALA A 134 11.32 4.91 0.97
C ALA A 134 11.04 5.91 2.10
N LEU A 135 10.40 5.45 3.18
CA LEU A 135 10.13 6.27 4.36
C LEU A 135 11.41 6.68 5.09
N ALA A 136 12.40 5.78 5.19
CA ALA A 136 13.70 6.09 5.79
C ALA A 136 14.44 7.17 4.99
N ARG A 137 14.53 7.02 3.66
CA ARG A 137 15.12 8.03 2.78
C ARG A 137 14.40 9.38 2.90
N TYR A 138 13.07 9.37 2.90
CA TYR A 138 12.27 10.58 3.05
C TYR A 138 12.56 11.29 4.39
N THR A 139 12.56 10.53 5.48
CA THR A 139 12.71 11.07 6.84
C THR A 139 14.12 11.60 7.07
N SER A 140 15.15 10.88 6.60
CA SER A 140 16.54 11.34 6.65
C SER A 140 16.71 12.63 5.83
N LEU A 141 16.17 12.68 4.61
CA LEU A 141 16.20 13.88 3.77
C LEU A 141 15.53 15.08 4.46
N TRP A 142 14.44 14.86 5.17
CA TRP A 142 13.76 15.91 5.92
C TRP A 142 14.61 16.48 7.05
N HIS A 143 15.29 15.62 7.83
CA HIS A 143 16.23 16.06 8.88
C HIS A 143 17.39 16.85 8.30
N GLN A 144 17.97 16.38 7.20
CA GLN A 144 19.07 17.08 6.52
C GLN A 144 18.64 18.46 6.01
N ARG A 145 17.48 18.57 5.35
CA ARG A 145 17.01 19.84 4.77
C ARG A 145 16.49 20.83 5.80
N THR A 146 15.79 20.35 6.82
CA THR A 146 15.08 21.21 7.79
C THR A 146 15.98 21.61 8.96
N HIS A 147 16.85 20.69 9.40
CA HIS A 147 17.67 20.89 10.60
C HIS A 147 19.17 20.97 10.31
N GLY A 148 19.61 20.69 9.08
CA GLY A 148 21.03 20.62 8.74
C GLY A 148 21.74 19.44 9.39
N THR A 149 20.98 18.42 9.82
CA THR A 149 21.53 17.21 10.46
C THR A 149 22.47 16.47 9.51
N PRO A 150 23.67 16.05 9.94
CA PRO A 150 24.56 15.23 9.12
C PRO A 150 23.89 13.94 8.63
N PRO A 151 24.27 13.39 7.45
CA PRO A 151 23.61 12.21 6.88
C PRO A 151 23.51 11.00 7.81
N ASP A 152 24.60 10.62 8.48
CA ASP A 152 24.61 9.44 9.37
C ASP A 152 23.68 9.60 10.57
N ASP A 153 23.63 10.81 11.15
CA ASP A 153 22.74 11.14 12.27
C ASP A 153 21.28 11.21 11.81
N ALA A 154 21.02 11.74 10.61
CA ALA A 154 19.70 11.79 10.01
C ALA A 154 19.15 10.39 9.68
N ASP A 155 20.01 9.48 9.23
CA ASP A 155 19.67 8.09 8.98
C ASP A 155 19.35 7.34 10.28
N ALA A 156 20.09 7.61 11.37
CA ALA A 156 19.79 7.06 12.69
C ALA A 156 18.43 7.55 13.22
N LEU A 157 18.15 8.85 13.12
CA LEU A 157 16.85 9.43 13.49
C LEU A 157 15.72 8.84 12.64
N ALA A 158 15.94 8.68 11.34
CA ALA A 158 14.96 8.05 10.45
C ALA A 158 14.68 6.59 10.86
N ALA A 159 15.71 5.82 11.21
CA ALA A 159 15.54 4.44 11.66
C ALA A 159 14.69 4.32 12.94
N GLU A 160 14.76 5.30 13.83
CA GLU A 160 13.92 5.38 15.04
C GLU A 160 12.48 5.84 14.75
N GLN A 161 12.31 6.80 13.84
CA GLN A 161 11.00 7.40 13.53
C GLN A 161 10.13 6.54 12.60
N VAL A 162 10.72 5.88 11.60
CA VAL A 162 9.95 5.12 10.58
C VAL A 162 9.03 4.04 11.16
N PRO A 163 9.44 3.24 12.16
CA PRO A 163 8.52 2.29 12.81
C PRO A 163 7.27 2.96 13.39
N LEU A 164 7.38 4.18 13.91
CA LEU A 164 6.25 4.94 14.45
C LEU A 164 5.29 5.40 13.35
N LEU A 165 5.83 5.83 12.18
CA LEU A 165 5.02 6.19 11.02
C LEU A 165 4.22 4.99 10.51
N ILE A 166 4.87 3.83 10.42
CA ILE A 166 4.22 2.58 10.01
C ILE A 166 3.14 2.18 11.03
N ALA A 167 3.45 2.24 12.33
CA ALA A 167 2.51 1.93 13.39
C ALA A 167 1.28 2.86 13.37
N ALA A 168 1.44 4.14 13.01
CA ALA A 168 0.31 5.05 12.85
C ALA A 168 -0.62 4.65 11.70
N VAL A 169 -0.07 4.22 10.56
CA VAL A 169 -0.91 3.70 9.45
C VAL A 169 -1.60 2.40 9.85
N GLN A 170 -0.87 1.48 10.49
CA GLN A 170 -1.44 0.21 10.94
C GLN A 170 -2.51 0.40 12.02
N GLY A 171 -2.28 1.32 12.96
CA GLY A 171 -3.24 1.72 13.99
C GLY A 171 -4.50 2.30 13.38
N PHE A 172 -4.38 3.16 12.36
CA PHE A 172 -5.54 3.65 11.60
C PHE A 172 -6.32 2.48 10.98
N VAL A 173 -5.66 1.57 10.27
CA VAL A 173 -6.29 0.42 9.60
C VAL A 173 -7.08 -0.44 10.60
N VAL A 174 -6.46 -0.79 11.73
CA VAL A 174 -7.09 -1.63 12.77
C VAL A 174 -8.24 -0.90 13.44
N GLN A 175 -8.03 0.32 13.91
CA GLN A 175 -9.04 1.04 14.68
C GLN A 175 -10.24 1.44 13.83
N SER A 176 -10.01 1.91 12.59
CA SER A 176 -11.10 2.24 11.66
C SER A 176 -11.99 1.04 11.30
N ALA A 177 -11.46 -0.18 11.39
CA ALA A 177 -12.19 -1.41 11.10
C ALA A 177 -12.87 -2.05 12.33
N MET A 178 -12.35 -1.81 13.54
CA MET A 178 -12.77 -2.55 14.75
C MET A 178 -13.41 -1.68 15.84
N VAL A 179 -13.17 -0.37 15.84
CA VAL A 179 -13.66 0.54 16.87
C VAL A 179 -14.91 1.27 16.34
N PRO A 180 -16.08 1.11 16.98
CA PRO A 180 -17.27 1.88 16.63
C PRO A 180 -17.01 3.39 16.76
N ASP A 181 -17.61 4.19 15.87
CA ASP A 181 -17.51 5.65 15.87
C ASP A 181 -16.06 6.19 15.84
N PHE A 182 -15.14 5.46 15.21
CA PHE A 182 -13.75 5.89 15.05
C PHE A 182 -13.64 7.20 14.26
N ASP A 183 -13.09 8.24 14.90
CA ASP A 183 -12.84 9.53 14.26
C ASP A 183 -11.49 9.51 13.51
N ALA A 184 -11.58 9.23 12.21
CA ALA A 184 -10.45 9.16 11.30
C ALA A 184 -9.64 10.47 11.23
N GLU A 185 -10.32 11.62 11.23
CA GLU A 185 -9.65 12.91 11.10
C GLU A 185 -8.99 13.34 12.41
N ALA A 186 -9.64 13.10 13.55
CA ALA A 186 -9.02 13.33 14.86
C ALA A 186 -7.79 12.43 15.07
N TYR A 187 -7.84 11.18 14.61
CA TYR A 187 -6.69 10.27 14.64
C TYR A 187 -5.51 10.84 13.85
N LEU A 188 -5.71 11.17 12.57
CA LEU A 188 -4.64 11.67 11.70
C LEU A 188 -4.09 13.02 12.18
N THR A 189 -4.97 13.89 12.69
CA THR A 189 -4.55 15.17 13.31
C THR A 189 -3.71 14.94 14.56
N SER A 190 -4.07 13.95 15.39
CA SER A 190 -3.30 13.60 16.59
C SER A 190 -1.94 13.00 16.24
N VAL A 191 -1.87 12.16 15.21
CA VAL A 191 -0.61 11.62 14.69
C VAL A 191 0.34 12.75 14.31
N GLU A 192 -0.12 13.75 13.55
CA GLU A 192 0.69 14.90 13.15
C GLU A 192 1.12 15.82 14.30
N LYS A 193 0.33 15.82 15.37
CA LYS A 193 0.59 16.64 16.57
C LYS A 193 1.59 15.99 17.50
N TYR A 194 1.51 14.67 17.71
CA TYR A 194 2.23 13.97 18.78
C TYR A 194 3.38 13.09 18.31
N LEU A 195 3.46 12.74 17.03
CA LEU A 195 4.66 12.07 16.52
C LEU A 195 5.85 13.04 16.47
N PRO A 196 7.07 12.55 16.73
CA PRO A 196 8.27 13.38 16.72
C PRO A 196 8.48 14.00 15.34
N ARG A 197 8.93 15.25 15.34
CA ARG A 197 9.44 15.96 14.18
C ARG A 197 10.95 15.87 14.30
#